data_AF-W5WNF1-F1
#
_entry.id   AF-W5WNF1-F1
#
_cell.length_a   1.000
_cell.length_b   1.000
_cell.length_c   1.000
_cell.angle_alpha   90.00
_cell.angle_beta   90.00
_cell.angle_gamma   90.00
#
_symmetry.space_group_name_H-M   'P 1'
#
loop_
_entity.id
_entity.type
_entity.pdbx_description
1 polymer ?
#
loop_
_entity_poly.entity_id
_entity_poly.type
_entity_poly.pdbx_seq_one_letter_code
_entity_poly.pdbx_strand_id
1 'polypeptide(L)'
;MPNASSLVRQLVEVRCRYTGETHSAVLPEIIRGLEPLTKDDRDCLLAALHDHDVLIQADLQSAVLPDAVTGEQQYLEAALFVAAGKVGGPVFRMVRPLADGIAVHVRPDALIPLLRGLLLGLAGLRLRRHRRHQELYLPGTSARVVLPAVAAARLAYLGEEFWPWLLRGPRPRADVQLCPWNAAASALLRRSSVFDTAWECTAAPPTCRVTWRDGLTTARVAALLAHPIVGLPLLGCRPAEQYLELGLAVGSIQLVGPDLVGGTVPVT
;
A
#
# COMPACT_ATOMS: atom_id res chain seq x y z
N MET A 1 -15.96 -21.65 -24.10
CA MET A 1 -15.45 -20.58 -23.22
C MET A 1 -14.83 -21.11 -21.90
N PRO A 2 -13.78 -21.95 -21.93
CA PRO A 2 -13.13 -22.46 -20.71
C PRO A 2 -12.06 -21.54 -20.07
N ASN A 3 -11.63 -20.45 -20.72
CA ASN A 3 -10.44 -19.68 -20.26
C ASN A 3 -10.76 -18.49 -19.34
N ALA A 4 -11.98 -17.94 -19.36
CA ALA A 4 -12.33 -16.74 -18.59
C ALA A 4 -12.37 -17.01 -17.07
N SER A 5 -12.86 -18.19 -16.66
CA SER A 5 -12.84 -18.61 -15.25
C SER A 5 -11.42 -18.85 -14.73
N SER A 6 -10.50 -19.28 -15.61
CA SER A 6 -9.09 -19.49 -15.27
C SER A 6 -8.36 -18.16 -15.03
N LEU A 7 -8.52 -17.17 -15.93
CA LEU A 7 -7.90 -15.85 -15.78
C LEU A 7 -8.37 -15.14 -14.51
N VAL A 8 -9.69 -15.04 -14.31
CA VAL A 8 -10.27 -14.38 -13.12
C VAL A 8 -9.75 -15.00 -11.84
N ARG A 9 -9.72 -16.34 -11.74
CA ARG A 9 -9.23 -17.04 -10.55
C ARG A 9 -7.76 -16.73 -10.28
N GLN A 10 -6.91 -16.77 -11.30
CA GLN A 10 -5.48 -16.48 -11.15
C GLN A 10 -5.22 -15.02 -10.73
N LEU A 11 -5.94 -14.06 -11.32
CA LEU A 11 -5.85 -12.65 -10.93
C LEU A 11 -6.33 -12.41 -9.50
N VAL A 12 -7.40 -13.09 -9.07
CA VAL A 12 -7.86 -13.06 -7.68
C VAL A 12 -6.77 -13.58 -6.74
N GLU A 13 -6.19 -14.75 -7.03
CA GLU A 13 -5.12 -15.35 -6.23
C GLU A 13 -3.89 -14.43 -6.12
N VAL A 14 -3.46 -13.87 -7.25
CA VAL A 14 -2.32 -12.94 -7.28
C VAL A 14 -2.63 -11.68 -6.48
N ARG A 15 -3.78 -11.03 -6.66
CA ARG A 15 -4.13 -9.82 -5.89
C ARG A 15 -4.22 -10.11 -4.38
N CYS A 16 -4.90 -11.19 -3.98
CA CYS A 16 -4.99 -11.60 -2.58
C CYS A 16 -3.62 -11.72 -1.91
N ARG A 17 -2.59 -12.22 -2.63
CA ARG A 17 -1.23 -12.35 -2.10
C ARG A 17 -0.58 -11.01 -1.77
N TYR A 18 -0.86 -9.95 -2.53
CA TYR A 18 -0.26 -8.62 -2.35
C TYR A 18 -1.04 -7.72 -1.40
N THR A 19 -2.36 -7.93 -1.31
CA THR A 19 -3.26 -7.07 -0.54
C THR A 19 -3.73 -7.70 0.78
N GLY A 20 -3.58 -9.02 0.94
CA GLY A 20 -4.18 -9.77 2.04
C GLY A 20 -5.71 -9.86 1.96
N GLU A 21 -6.30 -9.47 0.83
CA GLU A 21 -7.74 -9.55 0.64
C GLU A 21 -8.25 -11.00 0.57
N THR A 22 -9.53 -11.21 0.94
CA THR A 22 -10.19 -12.51 0.76
C THR A 22 -10.66 -12.66 -0.68
N HIS A 23 -10.74 -13.91 -1.16
CA HIS A 23 -11.27 -14.21 -2.50
C HIS A 23 -12.66 -13.59 -2.74
N SER A 24 -13.53 -13.63 -1.73
CA SER A 24 -14.87 -13.05 -1.80
C SER A 24 -14.89 -11.52 -1.94
N ALA A 25 -13.86 -10.83 -1.43
CA ALA A 25 -13.71 -9.39 -1.57
C ALA A 25 -13.11 -9.00 -2.93
N VAL A 26 -12.14 -9.78 -3.42
CA VAL A 26 -11.40 -9.48 -4.66
C VAL A 26 -12.18 -9.86 -5.91
N LEU A 27 -12.89 -10.99 -5.91
CA LEU A 27 -13.60 -11.52 -7.08
C LEU A 27 -14.50 -10.49 -7.79
N PRO A 28 -15.43 -9.78 -7.11
CA PRO A 28 -16.28 -8.81 -7.79
C PRO A 28 -15.49 -7.61 -8.34
N GLU A 29 -14.39 -7.23 -7.70
CA GLU A 29 -13.54 -6.12 -8.15
C GLU A 29 -12.75 -6.50 -9.41
N ILE A 30 -12.20 -7.72 -9.45
CA ILE A 30 -11.53 -8.24 -10.66
C ILE A 30 -12.51 -8.36 -11.82
N ILE A 31 -13.71 -8.91 -11.59
CA ILE A 31 -14.72 -9.01 -12.66
C ILE A 31 -15.05 -7.62 -13.23
N ARG A 32 -15.26 -6.62 -12.35
CA ARG A 32 -15.55 -5.24 -12.76
C ARG A 32 -14.37 -4.61 -13.52
N GLY A 33 -13.14 -4.83 -13.06
CA GLY A 33 -11.94 -4.32 -13.72
C GLY A 33 -11.70 -4.93 -15.11
N LEU A 34 -12.07 -6.20 -15.31
CA LEU A 34 -11.93 -6.89 -16.60
C LEU A 34 -13.09 -6.62 -17.57
N GLU A 35 -14.24 -6.15 -17.09
CA GLU A 35 -15.43 -5.86 -17.90
C GLU A 35 -15.14 -4.96 -19.12
N PRO A 36 -14.44 -3.81 -18.98
CA PRO A 36 -14.15 -2.94 -20.12
C PRO A 36 -13.01 -3.45 -21.02
N LEU A 37 -12.26 -4.48 -20.60
CA LEU A 37 -11.08 -4.93 -21.31
C LEU A 37 -11.42 -5.76 -22.54
N THR A 38 -10.67 -5.53 -23.62
CA THR A 38 -10.77 -6.29 -24.86
C THR A 38 -10.25 -7.72 -24.69
N LYS A 39 -10.37 -8.53 -25.73
CA LYS A 39 -9.77 -9.87 -25.73
C LYS A 39 -8.24 -9.80 -25.67
N ASP A 40 -7.63 -8.92 -26.45
CA ASP A 40 -6.16 -8.79 -26.53
C ASP A 40 -5.58 -8.34 -25.18
N ASP A 41 -6.27 -7.45 -24.47
CA ASP A 41 -5.93 -7.04 -23.11
C ASP A 41 -5.91 -8.22 -22.13
N ARG A 42 -6.93 -9.09 -22.21
CA ARG A 42 -7.05 -10.28 -21.35
C ARG A 42 -6.00 -11.33 -21.70
N ASP A 43 -5.68 -11.49 -22.98
CA ASP A 43 -4.62 -12.39 -23.44
C ASP A 43 -3.24 -11.86 -22.98
N CYS A 44 -3.03 -10.53 -22.97
CA CYS A 44 -1.84 -9.90 -22.40
C CYS A 44 -1.71 -10.14 -20.89
N LEU A 45 -2.79 -9.96 -20.11
CA LEU A 45 -2.81 -10.28 -18.68
C LEU A 45 -2.52 -11.76 -18.42
N LEU A 46 -3.07 -12.66 -19.26
CA LEU A 46 -2.81 -14.09 -19.14
C LEU A 46 -1.35 -14.44 -19.44
N ALA A 47 -0.75 -13.85 -20.47
CA ALA A 47 0.67 -14.03 -20.77
C ALA A 47 1.55 -13.58 -19.60
N ALA A 48 1.24 -12.42 -19.01
CA ALA A 48 2.01 -11.87 -17.90
C ALA A 48 1.82 -12.59 -16.56
N LEU A 49 0.79 -13.44 -16.42
CA LEU A 49 0.67 -14.36 -15.29
C LEU A 49 1.69 -15.51 -15.36
N HIS A 50 2.14 -15.85 -16.57
CA HIS A 50 3.05 -16.96 -16.84
C HIS A 50 4.49 -16.50 -17.08
N ASP A 51 4.68 -15.28 -17.59
CA ASP A 51 5.97 -14.70 -17.90
C ASP A 51 6.12 -13.31 -17.27
N HIS A 52 7.13 -13.15 -16.42
CA HIS A 52 7.36 -11.90 -15.67
C HIS A 52 8.01 -10.80 -16.53
N ASP A 53 8.54 -11.15 -17.70
CA ASP A 53 9.20 -10.21 -18.62
C ASP A 53 8.19 -9.49 -19.54
N VAL A 54 6.92 -9.90 -19.51
CA VAL A 54 5.84 -9.26 -20.28
C VAL A 54 5.55 -7.87 -19.71
N LEU A 55 5.81 -6.85 -20.52
CA LEU A 55 5.45 -5.47 -20.19
C LEU A 55 3.95 -5.26 -20.34
N ILE A 56 3.29 -4.89 -19.25
CA ILE A 56 1.87 -4.56 -19.23
C ILE A 56 1.69 -3.05 -19.14
N GLN A 57 0.70 -2.52 -19.87
CA GLN A 57 0.30 -1.12 -19.78
C GLN A 57 -0.28 -0.79 -18.40
N ALA A 58 -0.06 0.45 -17.92
CA ALA A 58 -0.50 0.89 -16.60
C ALA A 58 -2.02 0.76 -16.38
N ASP A 59 -2.83 0.92 -17.43
CA ASP A 59 -4.29 0.79 -17.36
C ASP A 59 -4.72 -0.66 -17.07
N LEU A 60 -4.01 -1.65 -17.64
CA LEU A 60 -4.25 -3.06 -17.40
C LEU A 60 -3.81 -3.48 -15.99
N GLN A 61 -2.70 -2.95 -15.48
CA GLN A 61 -2.32 -3.12 -14.07
C GLN A 61 -3.39 -2.54 -13.14
N SER A 62 -3.86 -1.33 -13.45
CA SER A 62 -4.87 -0.62 -12.66
C SER A 62 -6.23 -1.34 -12.65
N ALA A 63 -6.55 -2.09 -13.70
CA ALA A 63 -7.74 -2.94 -13.75
C ALA A 63 -7.70 -4.09 -12.72
N VAL A 64 -6.51 -4.54 -12.31
CA VAL A 64 -6.33 -5.63 -11.34
C VAL A 64 -6.10 -5.07 -9.94
N LEU A 65 -5.11 -4.19 -9.78
CA LEU A 65 -4.75 -3.54 -8.53
C LEU A 65 -4.55 -2.03 -8.77
N PRO A 66 -5.59 -1.20 -8.60
CA PRO A 66 -5.47 0.23 -8.86
C PRO A 66 -4.53 0.88 -7.84
N ASP A 67 -3.77 1.89 -8.28
CA ASP A 67 -3.01 2.80 -7.42
C ASP A 67 -3.82 4.07 -7.09
N ALA A 68 -3.36 4.85 -6.12
CA ALA A 68 -4.01 6.13 -5.78
C ALA A 68 -3.73 7.16 -6.88
N VAL A 69 -4.77 7.76 -7.44
CA VAL A 69 -4.65 8.71 -8.56
C VAL A 69 -4.36 10.13 -8.08
N THR A 70 -4.97 10.56 -6.96
CA THR A 70 -4.83 11.93 -6.46
C THR A 70 -3.66 12.06 -5.50
N GLY A 71 -2.97 13.20 -5.55
CA GLY A 71 -1.83 13.47 -4.68
C GLY A 71 -2.22 13.49 -3.19
N GLU A 72 -3.42 13.96 -2.87
CA GLU A 72 -3.95 13.99 -1.51
C GLU A 72 -4.19 12.59 -0.96
N GLN A 73 -4.72 11.67 -1.78
CA GLN A 73 -4.89 10.27 -1.40
C GLN A 73 -3.53 9.59 -1.25
N GLN A 74 -2.59 9.82 -2.17
CA GLN A 74 -1.22 9.31 -2.08
C GLN A 74 -0.53 9.80 -0.79
N TYR A 75 -0.72 11.08 -0.43
CA TYR A 75 -0.18 11.64 0.81
C TYR A 75 -0.77 10.97 2.06
N LEU A 76 -2.10 10.77 2.11
CA LEU A 76 -2.75 10.08 3.22
C LEU A 76 -2.30 8.62 3.34
N GLU A 77 -2.20 7.91 2.22
CA GLU A 77 -1.73 6.51 2.16
C GLU A 77 -0.25 6.40 2.53
N ALA A 78 0.59 7.32 2.07
CA ALA A 78 2.00 7.37 2.43
C ALA A 78 2.21 7.59 3.93
N ALA A 79 1.46 8.52 4.53
CA ALA A 79 1.49 8.76 5.97
C ALA A 79 1.05 7.52 6.75
N LEU A 80 0.04 6.80 6.26
CA LEU A 80 -0.43 5.53 6.82
C LEU A 80 0.63 4.42 6.74
N PHE A 81 1.33 4.30 5.61
CA PHE A 81 2.43 3.34 5.45
C PHE A 81 3.61 3.64 6.39
N VAL A 82 4.02 4.91 6.46
CA VAL A 82 5.12 5.35 7.36
C VAL A 82 4.74 5.16 8.83
N ALA A 83 3.50 5.50 9.22
CA ALA A 83 3.03 5.29 10.59
C ALA A 83 2.98 3.79 10.94
N ALA A 84 2.56 2.93 10.00
CA ALA A 84 2.55 1.48 10.19
C ALA A 84 3.96 0.94 10.41
N GLY A 85 4.95 1.43 9.68
CA GLY A 85 6.34 1.01 9.86
C GLY A 85 6.93 1.36 11.24
N LYS A 86 6.30 2.27 12.00
CA LYS A 86 6.73 2.61 13.37
C LYS A 86 6.08 1.75 14.45
N VAL A 87 5.12 0.89 14.11
CA VAL A 87 4.41 0.03 15.08
C VAL A 87 5.30 -1.13 15.54
N GLY A 88 6.29 -1.55 14.74
CA GLY A 88 7.26 -2.59 15.10
C GLY A 88 6.73 -4.04 14.97
N GLY A 89 5.65 -4.25 14.21
CA GLY A 89 5.05 -5.56 13.97
C GLY A 89 4.11 -5.54 12.76
N PRO A 90 3.53 -6.69 12.36
CA PRO A 90 2.50 -6.71 11.33
C PRO A 90 1.34 -5.77 11.71
N VAL A 91 0.96 -4.88 10.79
CA VAL A 91 -0.08 -3.87 11.06
C VAL A 91 -1.39 -4.20 10.34
N PHE A 92 -1.30 -4.50 9.06
CA PHE A 92 -2.47 -4.74 8.22
C PHE A 92 -2.73 -6.23 8.07
N ARG A 93 -3.99 -6.64 8.23
CA ARG A 93 -4.48 -7.96 7.80
C ARG A 93 -4.86 -7.96 6.33
N MET A 94 -5.41 -6.84 5.88
CA MET A 94 -5.90 -6.63 4.53
C MET A 94 -5.83 -5.14 4.21
N VAL A 95 -5.37 -4.81 3.01
CA VAL A 95 -5.40 -3.47 2.43
C VAL A 95 -6.17 -3.56 1.13
N ARG A 96 -7.38 -3.01 1.10
CA ARG A 96 -8.28 -3.07 -0.05
C ARG A 96 -8.36 -1.72 -0.75
N PRO A 97 -7.76 -1.57 -1.94
CA PRO A 97 -8.00 -0.42 -2.81
C PRO A 97 -9.48 -0.27 -3.16
N LEU A 98 -9.96 0.98 -3.16
CA LEU A 98 -11.30 1.36 -3.61
C LEU A 98 -11.16 2.37 -4.75
N ALA A 99 -12.26 2.61 -5.48
CA ALA A 99 -12.28 3.62 -6.56
C ALA A 99 -11.92 5.02 -6.07
N ASP A 100 -12.28 5.38 -4.85
CA ASP A 100 -12.13 6.72 -4.26
C ASP A 100 -11.48 6.69 -2.87
N GLY A 101 -10.57 5.74 -2.65
CA GLY A 101 -9.79 5.66 -1.42
C GLY A 101 -9.26 4.27 -1.14
N ILE A 102 -9.15 3.94 0.14
CA ILE A 102 -8.63 2.64 0.59
C ILE A 102 -9.36 2.19 1.85
N ALA A 103 -9.60 0.89 1.97
CA ALA A 103 -10.06 0.27 3.21
C ALA A 103 -8.94 -0.58 3.81
N VAL A 104 -8.54 -0.31 5.05
CA VAL A 104 -7.49 -1.07 5.73
C VAL A 104 -8.04 -1.78 6.96
N HIS A 105 -7.84 -3.08 7.02
CA HIS A 105 -8.18 -3.90 8.17
C HIS A 105 -6.94 -4.02 9.04
N VAL A 106 -6.90 -3.20 10.08
CA VAL A 106 -5.78 -3.13 11.01
C VAL A 106 -5.91 -4.24 12.05
N ARG A 107 -4.79 -4.86 12.44
CA ARG A 107 -4.77 -5.81 13.54
C ARG A 107 -5.14 -5.10 14.85
N PRO A 108 -5.89 -5.75 15.78
CA PRO A 108 -6.39 -5.09 16.98
C PRO A 108 -5.29 -4.47 17.87
N ASP A 109 -4.16 -5.16 17.99
CA ASP A 109 -2.95 -4.76 18.72
C ASP A 109 -2.22 -3.57 18.06
N ALA A 110 -2.27 -3.46 16.73
CA ALA A 110 -1.63 -2.39 15.98
C ALA A 110 -2.47 -1.10 15.86
N LEU A 111 -3.79 -1.17 16.12
CA LEU A 111 -4.71 -0.06 15.85
C LEU A 111 -4.37 1.23 16.62
N ILE A 112 -4.17 1.14 17.93
CA ILE A 112 -3.92 2.32 18.77
C ILE A 112 -2.55 2.96 18.49
N PRO A 113 -1.44 2.19 18.42
CA PRO A 113 -0.14 2.74 18.01
C PRO A 113 -0.18 3.39 16.62
N LEU A 114 -0.84 2.76 15.63
CA LEU A 114 -0.97 3.30 14.29
C LEU A 114 -1.69 4.65 14.29
N LEU A 115 -2.85 4.73 14.95
CA LEU A 115 -3.64 5.95 15.02
C LEU A 115 -2.91 7.08 15.75
N ARG A 116 -2.17 6.77 16.82
CA ARG A 116 -1.31 7.76 17.50
C ARG A 116 -0.22 8.28 16.57
N GLY A 117 0.48 7.38 15.87
CA GLY A 117 1.51 7.76 14.88
C GLY A 117 0.97 8.65 13.78
N LEU A 118 -0.23 8.33 13.27
CA LEU A 118 -0.93 9.15 12.28
C LEU A 118 -1.32 10.53 12.80
N LEU A 119 -1.92 10.62 13.98
CA LEU A 119 -2.38 11.90 14.53
C LEU A 119 -1.23 12.85 14.88
N LEU A 120 -0.09 12.29 15.28
CA LEU A 120 1.13 13.07 15.53
C LEU A 120 1.86 13.45 14.24
N GLY A 121 1.80 12.61 13.20
CA GLY A 121 2.50 12.81 11.94
C GLY A 121 1.73 13.58 10.87
N LEU A 122 0.40 13.58 10.93
CA LEU A 122 -0.47 14.08 9.86
C LEU A 122 -1.35 15.23 10.36
N ALA A 123 -0.85 16.46 10.21
CA ALA A 123 -1.59 17.66 10.55
C ALA A 123 -2.90 17.74 9.74
N GLY A 124 -4.02 18.01 10.42
CA GLY A 124 -5.31 18.19 9.78
C GLY A 124 -6.13 16.92 9.59
N LEU A 125 -5.58 15.73 9.88
CA LEU A 125 -6.34 14.47 9.83
C LEU A 125 -7.60 14.55 10.72
N ARG A 126 -8.73 14.07 10.21
CA ARG A 126 -10.00 14.00 10.93
C ARG A 126 -10.54 12.58 10.93
N LEU A 127 -11.44 12.32 11.87
CA LEU A 127 -12.13 11.06 12.00
C LEU A 127 -13.63 11.27 11.92
N ARG A 128 -14.27 10.57 10.99
CA ARG A 128 -15.72 10.45 10.90
C ARG A 128 -16.13 9.08 11.42
N ARG A 129 -17.09 9.09 12.36
CA ARG A 129 -17.58 7.87 13.00
C ARG A 129 -18.79 7.34 12.26
N HIS A 130 -18.77 6.04 11.93
CA HIS A 130 -19.94 5.33 11.43
C HIS A 130 -20.27 4.15 12.34
N ARG A 131 -21.45 3.57 12.17
CA ARG A 131 -21.94 2.46 13.01
C ARG A 131 -21.04 1.22 12.94
N ARG A 132 -20.46 0.92 11.77
CA ARG A 132 -19.70 -0.33 11.51
C ARG A 132 -18.26 -0.12 11.06
N HIS A 133 -17.84 1.13 10.86
CA HIS A 133 -16.49 1.47 10.42
C HIS A 133 -16.16 2.89 10.89
N GLN A 134 -14.89 3.25 10.79
CA GLN A 134 -14.43 4.60 11.00
C GLN A 134 -13.78 5.10 9.71
N GLU A 135 -13.87 6.38 9.43
CA GLU A 135 -13.26 6.98 8.25
C GLU A 135 -12.26 8.04 8.72
N LEU A 136 -11.00 7.88 8.32
CA LEU A 136 -9.98 8.92 8.43
C LEU A 136 -10.00 9.72 7.13
N TYR A 137 -10.00 11.04 7.21
CA TYR A 137 -10.05 11.89 6.02
C TYR A 137 -9.28 13.20 6.20
N LEU A 138 -8.89 13.79 5.07
CA LEU A 138 -8.28 15.13 5.02
C LEU A 138 -9.36 16.16 4.62
N PRO A 139 -9.69 17.13 5.49
CA PRO A 139 -10.70 18.14 5.20
C PRO A 139 -10.41 18.93 3.91
N GLY A 140 -11.47 19.22 3.14
CA GLY A 140 -11.34 19.96 1.88
C GLY A 140 -10.83 19.14 0.70
N THR A 141 -10.65 17.83 0.87
CA THR A 141 -10.18 16.90 -0.18
C THR A 141 -11.12 15.69 -0.28
N SER A 142 -10.95 14.86 -1.30
CA SER A 142 -11.59 13.54 -1.41
C SER A 142 -10.82 12.42 -0.71
N ALA A 143 -9.63 12.71 -0.15
CA ALA A 143 -8.74 11.69 0.40
C ALA A 143 -9.31 11.07 1.68
N ARG A 144 -9.39 9.74 1.71
CA ARG A 144 -9.95 8.97 2.83
C ARG A 144 -9.38 7.57 2.97
N VAL A 145 -9.40 7.09 4.21
CA VAL A 145 -9.08 5.72 4.63
C VAL A 145 -10.24 5.20 5.46
N VAL A 146 -10.84 4.08 5.04
CA VAL A 146 -11.85 3.38 5.81
C VAL A 146 -11.15 2.36 6.72
N LEU A 147 -11.57 2.32 7.98
CA LEU A 147 -11.17 1.35 9.01
C LEU A 147 -12.38 0.46 9.36
N PRO A 148 -12.60 -0.65 8.63
CA PRO A 148 -13.75 -1.51 8.85
C PRO A 148 -13.67 -2.24 10.19
N ALA A 149 -14.84 -2.55 10.78
CA ALA A 149 -14.95 -3.30 12.03
C ALA A 149 -14.22 -2.69 13.25
N VAL A 150 -13.85 -1.40 13.17
CA VAL A 150 -13.35 -0.65 14.32
C VAL A 150 -14.54 -0.03 15.05
N ALA A 151 -14.86 -0.58 16.22
CA ALA A 151 -15.89 -0.05 17.09
C ALA A 151 -15.44 1.26 17.75
N ALA A 152 -16.35 2.24 17.89
CA ALA A 152 -16.04 3.52 18.53
C ALA A 152 -15.50 3.36 19.97
N ALA A 153 -15.98 2.34 20.70
CA ALA A 153 -15.48 2.01 22.03
C ALA A 153 -13.98 1.67 22.05
N ARG A 154 -13.44 1.06 21.00
CA ARG A 154 -11.99 0.79 20.92
C ARG A 154 -11.17 2.06 20.77
N LEU A 155 -11.74 3.10 20.19
CA LEU A 155 -11.03 4.36 20.03
C LEU A 155 -10.92 5.16 21.34
N ALA A 156 -11.72 4.81 22.37
CA ALA A 156 -11.57 5.40 23.71
C ALA A 156 -10.16 5.18 24.29
N TYR A 157 -9.49 4.08 23.89
CA TYR A 157 -8.12 3.78 24.30
C TYR A 157 -7.04 4.66 23.65
N LEU A 158 -7.40 5.57 22.72
CA LEU A 158 -6.44 6.52 22.19
C LEU A 158 -5.93 7.47 23.27
N GLY A 159 -6.77 7.81 24.25
CA GLY A 159 -6.54 8.87 25.23
C GLY A 159 -7.43 10.09 24.94
N GLU A 160 -7.87 10.77 25.99
CA GLU A 160 -8.74 11.94 25.87
C GLU A 160 -8.06 13.10 25.15
N GLU A 161 -6.73 13.18 25.22
CA GLU A 161 -5.90 14.20 24.58
C GLU A 161 -6.03 14.21 23.05
N PHE A 162 -6.39 13.08 22.44
CA PHE A 162 -6.57 12.97 20.99
C PHE A 162 -7.99 13.30 20.53
N TRP A 163 -8.98 13.36 21.43
CA TRP A 163 -10.36 13.65 21.04
C TRP A 163 -10.57 15.06 20.46
N PRO A 164 -9.98 16.12 21.04
CA PRO A 164 -10.00 17.44 20.43
C PRO A 164 -9.43 17.43 19.01
N TRP A 165 -8.36 16.66 18.78
CA TRP A 165 -7.70 16.53 17.47
C TRP A 165 -8.61 15.85 16.43
N LEU A 166 -9.32 14.79 16.84
CA LEU A 166 -10.18 14.01 15.97
C LEU A 166 -11.51 14.71 15.66
N LEU A 167 -12.06 15.47 16.61
CA LEU A 167 -13.39 16.08 16.52
C LEU A 167 -13.39 17.52 16.01
N ARG A 168 -12.38 18.31 16.41
CA ARG A 168 -12.27 19.74 16.03
C ARG A 168 -11.03 19.97 15.19
N GLY A 169 -9.96 19.27 15.58
CA GLY A 169 -8.62 19.25 15.04
C GLY A 169 -7.90 20.58 14.91
N PRO A 170 -6.57 20.58 14.77
CA PRO A 170 -5.83 21.78 14.43
C PRO A 170 -6.37 22.33 13.10
N ARG A 171 -6.27 23.65 12.88
CA ARG A 171 -6.58 24.26 11.58
C ARG A 171 -5.88 23.44 10.48
N PRO A 172 -6.54 23.16 9.35
CA PRO A 172 -5.89 22.48 8.24
C PRO A 172 -4.56 23.18 7.97
N ARG A 173 -3.48 22.41 7.80
CA ARG A 173 -2.27 23.01 7.23
C ARG A 173 -2.67 23.51 5.85
N ALA A 174 -2.49 24.80 5.62
CA ALA A 174 -2.42 25.31 4.27
C ALA A 174 -1.27 24.54 3.60
N ASP A 175 -1.60 23.86 2.50
CA ASP A 175 -0.70 23.15 1.61
C ASP A 175 -0.21 21.77 2.10
N VAL A 176 -0.89 20.73 1.60
CA VAL A 176 -0.35 19.37 1.55
C VAL A 176 0.90 19.42 0.68
N GLN A 177 2.09 19.24 1.27
CA GLN A 177 3.32 19.20 0.50
C GLN A 177 3.43 17.85 -0.22
N LEU A 178 2.91 17.81 -1.45
CA LEU A 178 3.04 16.67 -2.34
C LEU A 178 4.52 16.44 -2.67
N CYS A 179 5.03 15.27 -2.29
CA CYS A 179 6.41 14.87 -2.55
C CYS A 179 6.41 13.60 -3.41
N PRO A 180 7.43 13.39 -4.27
CA PRO A 180 7.54 12.18 -5.09
C PRO A 180 7.41 10.87 -4.30
N TRP A 181 8.02 10.82 -3.11
CA TRP A 181 7.96 9.63 -2.25
C TRP A 181 6.53 9.28 -1.78
N ASN A 182 5.57 10.21 -1.83
CA ASN A 182 4.19 9.94 -1.46
C ASN A 182 3.57 8.89 -2.39
N ALA A 183 3.77 9.01 -3.70
CA ALA A 183 3.27 8.05 -4.67
C ALA A 183 3.89 6.66 -4.45
N ALA A 184 5.21 6.63 -4.21
CA ALA A 184 5.94 5.40 -3.93
C ALA A 184 5.46 4.69 -2.65
N ALA A 185 5.36 5.43 -1.54
CA ALA A 185 4.89 4.88 -0.26
C ALA A 185 3.40 4.49 -0.30
N SER A 186 2.57 5.24 -1.03
CA SER A 186 1.16 4.86 -1.30
C SER A 186 1.05 3.54 -2.06
N ALA A 187 1.85 3.38 -3.12
CA ALA A 187 1.85 2.14 -3.89
C ALA A 187 2.35 0.94 -3.06
N LEU A 188 3.34 1.16 -2.19
CA LEU A 188 3.81 0.16 -1.23
C LEU A 188 2.75 -0.22 -0.20
N LEU A 189 1.95 0.72 0.31
CA LEU A 189 0.84 0.42 1.22
C LEU A 189 -0.12 -0.61 0.60
N ARG A 190 -0.51 -0.37 -0.66
CA ARG A 190 -1.43 -1.25 -1.41
C ARG A 190 -0.86 -2.64 -1.67
N ARG A 191 0.45 -2.82 -1.49
CA ARG A 191 1.21 -4.07 -1.66
C ARG A 191 1.87 -4.51 -0.35
N SER A 192 1.39 -4.01 0.79
CA SER A 192 2.07 -4.20 2.08
C SER A 192 2.19 -5.66 2.52
N SER A 193 1.35 -6.56 2.02
CA SER A 193 1.46 -7.99 2.31
C SER A 193 2.70 -8.65 1.69
N VAL A 194 3.43 -7.95 0.81
CA VAL A 194 4.76 -8.37 0.35
C VAL A 194 5.76 -8.41 1.51
N PHE A 195 5.57 -7.56 2.53
CA PHE A 195 6.36 -7.57 3.76
C PHE A 195 5.63 -8.45 4.79
N ASP A 196 6.09 -9.68 4.94
CA ASP A 196 5.49 -10.68 5.84
C ASP A 196 5.90 -10.50 7.33
N THR A 197 6.88 -9.64 7.58
CA THR A 197 7.41 -9.32 8.91
C THR A 197 7.28 -7.82 9.22
N ALA A 198 7.84 -7.37 10.35
CA ALA A 198 7.89 -5.96 10.67
C ALA A 198 8.85 -5.22 9.71
N TRP A 199 8.37 -4.10 9.14
CA TRP A 199 9.19 -3.18 8.36
C TRP A 199 9.18 -1.79 8.99
N GLU A 200 10.16 -0.98 8.64
CA GLU A 200 10.24 0.46 8.91
C GLU A 200 10.31 1.20 7.56
N CYS A 201 9.56 2.29 7.36
CA CYS A 201 9.85 3.24 6.27
C CYS A 201 10.35 4.56 6.84
N THR A 202 11.51 4.98 6.35
CA THR A 202 12.03 6.33 6.51
C THR A 202 11.84 7.07 5.20
N ALA A 203 11.05 8.14 5.22
CA ALA A 203 10.81 9.00 4.07
C ALA A 203 11.79 10.18 4.08
N ALA A 204 12.57 10.33 3.01
CA ALA A 204 13.46 11.45 2.78
C ALA A 204 13.40 11.82 1.28
N PRO A 205 12.82 12.96 0.89
CA PRO A 205 12.66 13.31 -0.52
C PRO A 205 13.99 13.21 -1.29
N PRO A 206 14.00 12.59 -2.50
CA PRO A 206 12.86 12.07 -3.26
C PRO A 206 12.49 10.59 -2.99
N THR A 207 13.02 9.98 -1.93
CA THR A 207 12.99 8.52 -1.70
C THR A 207 12.16 8.09 -0.47
N CYS A 208 11.55 6.90 -0.49
CA CYS A 208 11.21 6.15 0.74
C CYS A 208 12.17 4.97 0.82
N ARG A 209 12.86 4.86 1.95
CA ARG A 209 13.65 3.69 2.30
C ARG A 209 12.81 2.79 3.19
N VAL A 210 12.66 1.53 2.78
CA VAL A 210 11.99 0.48 3.55
C VAL A 210 13.02 -0.53 4.03
N THR A 211 13.06 -0.73 5.33
CA THR A 211 13.98 -1.65 5.99
C THR A 211 13.20 -2.73 6.73
N TRP A 212 13.63 -3.98 6.65
CA TRP A 212 13.09 -5.08 7.43
C TRP A 212 14.21 -6.04 7.84
N ARG A 213 14.07 -6.67 9.01
CA ARG A 213 15.15 -7.46 9.63
C ARG A 213 15.00 -8.97 9.45
N ASP A 214 13.78 -9.44 9.20
CA ASP A 214 13.43 -10.87 9.13
C ASP A 214 12.53 -11.12 7.91
N GLY A 215 12.44 -12.36 7.45
CA GLY A 215 11.53 -12.75 6.35
C GLY A 215 12.24 -12.87 5.00
N LEU A 216 11.59 -12.42 3.93
CA LEU A 216 12.10 -12.52 2.56
C LEU A 216 13.38 -11.70 2.33
N THR A 217 14.26 -12.17 1.43
CA THR A 217 15.45 -11.42 1.01
C THR A 217 15.09 -10.17 0.22
N THR A 218 16.01 -9.20 0.16
CA THR A 218 15.84 -7.95 -0.60
C THR A 218 15.52 -8.23 -2.07
N ALA A 219 16.28 -9.13 -2.70
CA ALA A 219 16.04 -9.52 -4.08
C ALA A 219 14.67 -10.17 -4.29
N ARG A 220 14.19 -10.97 -3.33
CA ARG A 220 12.88 -11.61 -3.43
C ARG A 220 11.73 -10.61 -3.29
N VAL A 221 11.82 -9.66 -2.35
CA VAL A 221 10.85 -8.57 -2.22
C VAL A 221 10.85 -7.70 -3.47
N ALA A 222 12.02 -7.35 -4.02
CA ALA A 222 12.12 -6.60 -5.26
C ALA A 222 11.48 -7.34 -6.45
N ALA A 223 11.68 -8.65 -6.58
CA ALA A 223 11.05 -9.45 -7.62
C ALA A 223 9.51 -9.48 -7.49
N LEU A 224 8.98 -9.56 -6.26
CA LEU A 224 7.54 -9.43 -6.02
C LEU A 224 7.04 -8.03 -6.39
N LEU A 225 7.74 -6.98 -5.97
CA LEU A 225 7.40 -5.61 -6.33
C LEU A 225 7.59 -5.31 -7.82
N ALA A 226 8.32 -6.14 -8.57
CA ALA A 226 8.48 -6.04 -10.02
C ALA A 226 7.44 -6.88 -10.81
N HIS A 227 6.52 -7.56 -10.14
CA HIS A 227 5.53 -8.41 -10.82
C HIS A 227 4.70 -7.59 -11.84
N PRO A 228 4.55 -8.05 -13.09
CA PRO A 228 4.05 -7.21 -14.18
C PRO A 228 2.58 -6.77 -14.04
N ILE A 229 1.77 -7.52 -13.28
CA ILE A 229 0.33 -7.23 -13.08
C ILE A 229 0.05 -6.41 -11.81
N VAL A 230 0.62 -6.79 -10.67
CA VAL A 230 0.29 -6.23 -9.35
C VAL A 230 1.50 -5.61 -8.64
N GLY A 231 2.67 -5.64 -9.27
CA GLY A 231 3.85 -4.95 -8.79
C GLY A 231 3.76 -3.44 -9.04
N LEU A 232 4.91 -2.78 -8.95
CA LEU A 232 5.08 -1.36 -9.18
C LEU A 232 5.47 -1.14 -10.66
N PRO A 233 5.10 0.01 -11.26
CA PRO A 233 5.55 0.38 -12.61
C PRO A 233 7.01 0.84 -12.56
N LEU A 234 7.93 -0.13 -12.46
CA LEU A 234 9.36 0.12 -12.31
C LEU A 234 9.98 0.60 -13.64
N LEU A 235 10.84 1.61 -13.55
CA LEU A 235 11.70 2.06 -14.66
C LEU A 235 13.06 1.35 -14.65
N GLY A 236 13.42 0.72 -13.55
CA GLY A 236 14.66 -0.01 -13.39
C GLY A 236 14.93 -0.40 -11.96
N CYS A 237 15.91 -1.28 -11.81
CA CYS A 237 16.41 -1.77 -10.53
C CYS A 237 17.93 -1.58 -10.52
N ARG A 238 18.47 -0.94 -9.48
CA ARG A 238 19.90 -0.67 -9.34
C ARG A 238 20.40 -1.15 -7.98
N PRO A 239 21.31 -2.14 -7.92
CA PRO A 239 21.92 -2.52 -6.66
C PRO A 239 22.90 -1.43 -6.19
N ALA A 240 22.89 -1.16 -4.88
CA ALA A 240 23.91 -0.39 -4.18
C ALA A 240 24.47 -1.23 -3.03
N GLU A 241 25.57 -0.79 -2.41
CA GLU A 241 26.25 -1.55 -1.35
C GLU A 241 25.36 -1.88 -0.15
N GLN A 242 24.39 -1.00 0.17
CA GLN A 242 23.59 -1.09 1.40
C GLN A 242 22.09 -1.20 1.13
N TYR A 243 21.66 -1.11 -0.13
CA TYR A 243 20.26 -1.12 -0.50
C TYR A 243 20.08 -1.54 -1.96
N LEU A 244 18.87 -1.98 -2.30
CA LEU A 244 18.44 -2.15 -3.68
C LEU A 244 17.48 -1.01 -4.04
N GLU A 245 17.81 -0.24 -5.08
CA GLU A 245 16.99 0.88 -5.52
C GLU A 245 16.03 0.47 -6.63
N LEU A 246 14.75 0.72 -6.41
CA LEU A 246 13.69 0.57 -7.40
C LEU A 246 13.31 1.96 -7.91
N GLY A 247 13.62 2.23 -9.18
CA GLY A 247 13.28 3.50 -9.83
C GLY A 247 11.83 3.51 -10.28
N LEU A 248 11.12 4.60 -9.95
CA LEU A 248 9.75 4.86 -10.39
C LEU A 248 9.73 6.10 -11.29
N ALA A 249 8.64 6.33 -12.01
CA ALA A 249 8.45 7.55 -12.78
C ALA A 249 8.57 8.82 -11.92
N VAL A 250 8.17 8.72 -10.64
CA VAL A 250 8.16 9.85 -9.70
C VAL A 250 8.82 9.41 -8.40
N GLY A 251 10.16 9.38 -8.39
CA GLY A 251 10.98 9.05 -7.22
C GLY A 251 11.58 7.64 -7.24
N SER A 252 12.07 7.18 -6.10
CA SER A 252 12.59 5.82 -5.95
C SER A 252 12.32 5.23 -4.58
N ILE A 253 12.33 3.90 -4.51
CA ILE A 253 12.22 3.12 -3.29
C ILE A 253 13.58 2.47 -3.02
N GLN A 254 14.10 2.64 -1.81
CA GLN A 254 15.29 1.93 -1.37
C GLN A 254 14.87 0.76 -0.48
N LEU A 255 15.23 -0.45 -0.84
CA LEU A 255 14.92 -1.66 -0.10
C LEU A 255 16.15 -2.15 0.67
N VAL A 256 15.97 -2.44 1.95
CA VAL A 256 17.02 -2.96 2.84
C VAL A 256 16.46 -4.15 3.63
N GLY A 257 16.66 -5.35 3.09
CA GLY A 257 16.24 -6.60 3.73
C GLY A 257 17.35 -7.28 4.56
N PRO A 258 17.08 -8.46 5.13
CA PRO A 258 17.97 -9.16 6.06
C PRO A 258 19.35 -9.47 5.47
N ASP A 259 19.43 -9.68 4.16
CA ASP A 259 20.66 -9.92 3.40
C ASP A 259 21.54 -8.67 3.23
N LEU A 260 21.02 -7.48 3.51
CA LEU A 260 21.73 -6.20 3.45
C LEU A 260 21.89 -5.51 4.83
N VAL A 261 21.09 -5.90 5.82
CA VAL A 261 21.23 -5.44 7.22
C VAL A 261 22.42 -6.15 7.88
N GLY A 262 23.64 -5.66 7.68
CA GLY A 262 24.82 -6.21 8.36
C GLY A 262 26.16 -6.09 7.66
N GLY A 263 26.22 -5.61 6.41
CA GLY A 263 27.48 -5.25 5.77
C GLY A 263 28.51 -6.38 5.66
N THR A 264 28.12 -7.52 5.09
CA THR A 264 29.04 -8.39 4.34
C THR A 264 28.27 -9.02 3.19
N VAL A 265 28.37 -8.42 2.01
CA VAL A 265 27.91 -9.04 0.76
C VAL A 265 28.84 -10.23 0.49
N PRO A 266 28.34 -11.49 0.38
CA PRO A 266 29.14 -12.55 -0.21
C PRO A 266 29.25 -12.26 -1.71
N VAL A 267 30.47 -11.99 -2.17
CA VAL A 267 30.81 -12.00 -3.58
C VAL A 267 30.68 -13.44 -4.08
N THR A 268 29.66 -13.72 -4.88
CA THR A 268 29.61 -14.89 -5.78
C THR A 268 28.97 -14.50 -7.08
#